data_AF-A0A2V6VNV7-F1
#
_entry.id   AF-A0A2V6VNV7-F1
#
_cell.length_a   1.000
_cell.length_b   1.000
_cell.length_c   1.000
_cell.angle_alpha   90.00
_cell.angle_beta   90.00
_cell.angle_gamma   90.00
#
_symmetry.space_group_name_H-M   'P 1'
#
loop_
_entity.id
_entity.type
_entity.pdbx_description
1 polymer ?
#
loop_
_entity_poly.entity_id
_entity_poly.type
_entity_poly.pdbx_seq_one_letter_code
_entity_poly.pdbx_strand_id
1 'polypeptide(L)'
;MKFRYVDRCIALAVVAFLPVVALASSFEVTPTVLAELEKQSKVLAAWAADPVVVAAVKEQNAKGPIAGMDNAKWKAVRRSDPTVQALVGSAAGQLLRGQEKFDVPMRTGKAWQMTRPWFDESLQGYALQVAVPVMDGGKAIGVLVASVPVTYLERVAKK
;
A
#
# COMPACT_ATOMS: atom_id res chain seq x y z
N MET A 1 -27.06 -52.87 39.09
CA MET A 1 -27.81 -53.35 37.91
C MET A 1 -27.18 -52.73 36.66
N LYS A 2 -26.54 -53.58 35.84
CA LYS A 2 -26.16 -53.50 34.41
C LYS A 2 -25.44 -52.25 33.85
N PHE A 3 -24.12 -52.43 33.66
CA PHE A 3 -23.31 -51.86 32.58
C PHE A 3 -23.95 -52.06 31.20
N ARG A 4 -23.80 -51.09 30.28
CA ARG A 4 -23.69 -51.34 28.82
C ARG A 4 -22.80 -50.28 28.15
N TYR A 5 -21.65 -50.77 27.70
CA TYR A 5 -20.79 -50.25 26.63
C TYR A 5 -21.61 -49.80 25.41
N VAL A 6 -21.36 -48.60 24.90
CA VAL A 6 -21.49 -48.28 23.47
C VAL A 6 -20.35 -47.30 23.13
N ASP A 7 -19.35 -47.84 22.43
CA ASP A 7 -18.55 -47.21 21.37
C ASP A 7 -17.75 -45.95 21.74
N ARG A 8 -16.54 -46.08 22.28
CA ARG A 8 -15.29 -46.28 21.51
C ARG A 8 -15.31 -45.66 20.10
N CYS A 9 -14.36 -44.75 19.89
CA CYS A 9 -13.98 -44.07 18.65
C CYS A 9 -14.52 -42.65 18.45
N ILE A 10 -14.38 -41.77 19.45
CA ILE A 10 -14.08 -40.36 19.14
C ILE A 10 -12.58 -40.32 18.83
N ALA A 11 -12.23 -40.72 17.62
CA ALA A 11 -10.91 -40.45 17.07
C ALA A 11 -10.78 -38.93 16.97
N LEU A 12 -9.82 -38.39 17.72
CA LEU A 12 -9.28 -37.05 17.53
C LEU A 12 -8.96 -36.86 16.04
N ALA A 13 -9.86 -36.24 15.29
CA ALA A 13 -9.49 -35.56 14.06
C ALA A 13 -8.93 -34.20 14.45
N VAL A 14 -7.70 -34.21 14.99
CA VAL A 14 -6.80 -33.06 14.90
C VAL A 14 -6.53 -32.89 13.41
N VAL A 15 -7.38 -32.16 12.72
CA VAL A 15 -6.98 -31.52 11.48
C VAL A 15 -5.97 -30.48 11.92
N ALA A 16 -4.71 -30.88 11.90
CA ALA A 16 -3.57 -30.00 11.96
C ALA A 16 -3.69 -29.04 10.77
N PHE A 17 -4.43 -27.96 10.98
CA PHE A 17 -4.34 -26.78 10.14
C PHE A 17 -2.93 -26.25 10.37
N LEU A 18 -2.03 -26.64 9.47
CA LEU A 18 -0.63 -26.22 9.45
C LEU A 18 -0.58 -24.70 9.70
N PRO A 19 0.22 -24.23 10.66
CA PRO A 19 0.31 -22.82 11.01
C PRO A 19 1.12 -22.08 9.93
N VAL A 20 0.51 -21.81 8.78
CA VAL A 20 1.13 -20.94 7.76
C VAL A 20 1.11 -19.47 8.21
N VAL A 21 0.37 -19.14 9.27
CA VAL A 21 0.19 -17.75 9.75
C VAL A 21 1.36 -17.25 10.62
N ALA A 22 2.28 -18.10 11.08
CA ALA A 22 3.25 -17.71 12.12
C ALA A 22 4.56 -17.04 11.61
N LEU A 23 4.85 -17.04 10.31
CA LEU A 23 6.17 -16.65 9.80
C LEU A 23 6.36 -15.13 9.61
N ALA A 24 5.31 -14.32 9.57
CA ALA A 24 5.45 -12.89 9.32
C ALA A 24 5.56 -12.03 10.57
N SER A 25 5.11 -12.55 11.72
CA SER A 25 5.24 -11.88 13.02
C SER A 25 6.68 -11.84 13.55
N SER A 26 7.65 -12.48 12.87
CA SER A 26 9.05 -12.54 13.27
C SER A 26 10.01 -11.75 12.38
N PHE A 27 9.53 -11.04 11.34
CA PHE A 27 10.42 -10.23 10.52
C PHE A 27 10.76 -8.91 11.22
N GLU A 28 12.03 -8.78 11.62
CA GLU A 28 12.54 -7.55 12.22
C GLU A 28 12.99 -6.56 11.15
N VAL A 29 12.50 -5.32 11.25
CA VAL A 29 12.96 -4.21 10.41
C VAL A 29 14.27 -3.68 10.98
N THR A 30 15.38 -4.32 10.62
CA THR A 30 16.73 -3.97 11.06
C THR A 30 17.27 -2.72 10.35
N PRO A 31 18.37 -2.09 10.84
CA PRO A 31 19.00 -0.97 10.14
C PRO A 31 19.40 -1.30 8.68
N THR A 32 19.85 -2.52 8.40
CA THR A 32 20.18 -2.96 7.03
C THR A 32 18.93 -2.99 6.14
N VAL A 33 17.80 -3.47 6.68
CA VAL A 33 16.51 -3.45 5.97
C VAL A 33 16.06 -2.01 5.71
N LEU A 34 16.19 -1.11 6.69
CA LEU A 34 15.86 0.31 6.52
C LEU A 34 16.71 0.96 5.43
N ALA A 35 18.01 0.68 5.41
CA ALA A 35 18.91 1.21 4.38
C ALA A 35 18.53 0.69 2.98
N GLU A 36 18.12 -0.57 2.87
CA GLU A 36 17.65 -1.13 1.60
C GLU A 36 16.32 -0.51 1.17
N LEU A 37 15.37 -0.29 2.09
CA LEU A 37 14.12 0.42 1.78
C LEU A 37 14.38 1.86 1.34
N GLU A 38 15.33 2.56 1.98
CA GLU A 38 15.74 3.91 1.58
C GLU A 38 16.33 3.90 0.16
N LYS A 39 17.15 2.90 -0.18
CA LYS A 39 17.68 2.72 -1.53
C LYS A 39 16.55 2.51 -2.55
N GLN A 40 15.57 1.65 -2.25
CA GLN A 40 14.40 1.45 -3.12
C GLN A 40 13.57 2.72 -3.26
N SER A 41 13.40 3.48 -2.17
CA SER A 41 12.74 4.79 -2.18
C SER A 41 13.46 5.79 -3.09
N LYS A 42 14.80 5.80 -3.11
CA LYS A 42 15.60 6.65 -4.02
C LYS A 42 15.41 6.25 -5.49
N VAL A 43 15.38 4.96 -5.79
CA VAL A 43 15.08 4.46 -7.15
C VAL A 43 13.70 4.93 -7.59
N LEU A 44 12.69 4.75 -6.72
CA LEU A 44 11.33 5.18 -7.01
C LEU A 44 11.23 6.70 -7.17
N ALA A 45 11.98 7.47 -6.38
CA ALA A 45 12.04 8.92 -6.48
C ALA A 45 12.68 9.38 -7.80
N ALA A 46 13.70 8.68 -8.29
CA ALA A 46 14.27 8.95 -9.60
C ALA A 46 13.26 8.72 -10.72
N TRP A 47 12.47 7.63 -10.65
CA TRP A 47 11.36 7.41 -11.60
C TRP A 47 10.27 8.46 -11.47
N ALA A 48 9.91 8.87 -10.25
CA ALA A 48 8.90 9.91 -10.01
C ALA A 48 9.32 11.30 -10.52
N ALA A 49 10.63 11.55 -10.61
CA ALA A 49 11.20 12.78 -11.16
C ALA A 49 11.46 12.69 -12.68
N ASP A 50 11.27 11.53 -13.30
CA ASP A 50 11.49 11.35 -14.74
C ASP A 50 10.52 12.24 -15.54
N PRO A 51 11.00 13.04 -16.51
CA PRO A 51 10.15 13.96 -17.27
C PRO A 51 9.00 13.28 -18.00
N VAL A 52 9.18 12.04 -18.48
CA VAL A 52 8.13 11.27 -19.16
C VAL A 52 7.04 10.88 -18.17
N VAL A 53 7.41 10.44 -16.96
CA VAL A 53 6.46 10.11 -15.89
C VAL A 53 5.71 11.36 -15.45
N VAL A 54 6.41 12.47 -15.19
CA VAL A 54 5.79 13.74 -14.79
C VAL A 54 4.82 14.24 -15.87
N ALA A 55 5.22 14.19 -17.15
CA ALA A 55 4.36 14.58 -18.26
C ALA A 55 3.10 13.70 -18.35
N ALA A 56 3.25 12.38 -18.23
CA ALA A 56 2.11 11.45 -18.25
C ALA A 56 1.12 11.69 -17.10
N VAL A 57 1.62 11.93 -15.89
CA VAL A 57 0.76 12.27 -14.74
C VAL A 57 0.03 13.59 -14.96
N LYS A 58 0.71 14.61 -15.52
CA LYS A 58 0.08 15.89 -15.86
C LYS A 58 -1.00 15.74 -16.92
N GLU A 59 -0.74 14.95 -17.96
CA GLU A 59 -1.72 14.67 -19.01
C GLU A 59 -2.94 13.94 -18.44
N GLN A 60 -2.73 12.91 -17.62
CA GLN A 60 -3.82 12.18 -16.97
C GLN A 60 -4.63 13.09 -16.03
N ASN A 61 -3.96 13.92 -15.23
CA ASN A 61 -4.62 14.87 -14.34
C ASN A 61 -5.42 15.94 -15.11
N ALA A 62 -4.99 16.31 -16.33
CA ALA A 62 -5.74 17.25 -17.18
C ALA A 62 -7.06 16.67 -17.69
N LYS A 63 -7.14 15.34 -17.89
CA LYS A 63 -8.37 14.64 -18.29
C LYS A 63 -9.43 14.62 -17.18
N GLY A 64 -8.98 14.71 -15.92
CA GLY A 64 -9.82 14.59 -14.73
C GLY A 64 -10.31 13.16 -14.50
N PRO A 65 -10.70 12.80 -13.26
CA PRO A 65 -11.23 11.47 -12.96
C PRO A 65 -12.70 11.31 -13.40
N ILE A 66 -13.39 12.42 -13.71
CA ILE A 66 -14.83 12.46 -14.01
C ILE A 66 -14.99 13.24 -15.32
N ALA A 67 -15.74 12.66 -16.27
CA ALA A 67 -16.05 13.30 -17.54
C ALA A 67 -16.71 14.68 -17.31
N GLY A 68 -16.17 15.72 -17.95
CA GLY A 68 -16.64 17.10 -17.77
C GLY A 68 -16.19 17.79 -16.48
N MET A 69 -15.22 17.20 -15.76
CA MET A 69 -14.56 17.80 -14.59
C MET A 69 -13.07 18.05 -14.87
N ASP A 70 -12.81 19.09 -15.66
CA ASP A 70 -11.46 19.56 -15.98
C ASP A 70 -10.78 20.27 -14.80
N ASN A 71 -9.49 20.61 -14.98
CA ASN A 71 -8.70 21.30 -13.96
C ASN A 71 -9.26 22.66 -13.53
N ALA A 72 -9.91 23.41 -14.43
CA ALA A 72 -10.49 24.71 -14.09
C ALA A 72 -11.70 24.52 -13.17
N LYS A 73 -12.55 23.55 -13.48
CA LYS A 73 -13.71 23.19 -12.67
C LYS A 73 -13.29 22.63 -11.32
N TRP A 74 -12.23 21.82 -11.24
CA TRP A 74 -11.66 21.34 -9.98
C TRP A 74 -11.15 22.46 -9.07
N LYS A 75 -10.60 23.54 -9.64
CA LYS A 75 -10.16 24.71 -8.85
C LYS A 75 -11.33 25.52 -8.30
N ALA A 76 -12.47 25.51 -9.00
CA ALA A 76 -13.66 26.26 -8.61
C ALA A 76 -14.61 25.47 -7.68
N VAL A 77 -14.65 24.15 -7.82
CA VAL A 77 -15.58 23.29 -7.08
C VAL A 77 -15.17 23.16 -5.60
N ARG A 78 -16.13 23.33 -4.70
CA ARG A 78 -15.89 23.19 -3.25
C ARG A 78 -15.89 21.71 -2.87
N ARG A 79 -15.20 21.37 -1.79
CA ARG A 79 -15.28 20.01 -1.20
C ARG A 79 -16.70 19.58 -0.84
N SER A 80 -17.60 20.53 -0.57
CA SER A 80 -19.02 20.27 -0.27
C SER A 80 -19.88 20.03 -1.51
N ASP A 81 -19.34 20.17 -2.72
CA ASP A 81 -20.08 19.92 -3.96
C ASP A 81 -20.56 18.46 -4.02
N PRO A 82 -21.81 18.20 -4.47
CA PRO A 82 -22.36 16.85 -4.53
C PRO A 82 -21.52 15.85 -5.32
N THR A 83 -20.89 16.28 -6.42
CA THR A 83 -20.05 15.41 -7.27
C THR A 83 -18.76 15.03 -6.53
N VAL A 84 -18.17 16.00 -5.83
CA VAL A 84 -16.97 15.78 -5.01
C VAL A 84 -17.29 14.87 -3.84
N GLN A 85 -18.41 15.11 -3.15
CA GLN A 85 -18.88 14.27 -2.05
C GLN A 85 -19.20 12.85 -2.53
N ALA A 86 -19.77 12.66 -3.72
CA ALA A 86 -20.03 11.34 -4.28
C ALA A 86 -18.74 10.58 -4.59
N LEU A 87 -17.75 11.23 -5.23
CA LEU A 87 -16.45 10.63 -5.51
C LEU A 87 -15.73 10.22 -4.23
N VAL A 88 -15.62 11.16 -3.29
CA VAL A 88 -14.91 11.00 -2.02
C VAL A 88 -15.65 10.04 -1.08
N GLY A 89 -16.98 10.01 -1.16
CA GLY A 89 -17.87 9.13 -0.39
C GLY A 89 -17.98 7.70 -0.94
N SER A 90 -17.52 7.46 -2.17
CA SER A 90 -17.52 6.12 -2.79
C SER A 90 -16.73 5.09 -1.98
N ALA A 91 -17.01 3.80 -2.16
CA ALA A 91 -16.29 2.73 -1.47
C ALA A 91 -14.77 2.81 -1.69
N ALA A 92 -14.33 3.11 -2.92
CA ALA A 92 -12.92 3.33 -3.22
C ALA A 92 -12.37 4.59 -2.53
N GLY A 93 -13.11 5.71 -2.57
CA GLY A 93 -12.73 6.95 -1.89
C GLY A 93 -12.58 6.76 -0.37
N GLN A 94 -13.47 5.98 0.24
CA GLN A 94 -13.39 5.61 1.65
C GLN A 94 -12.19 4.70 1.96
N LEU A 95 -11.94 3.70 1.12
CA LEU A 95 -10.82 2.76 1.28
C LEU A 95 -9.45 3.46 1.18
N LEU A 96 -9.32 4.40 0.25
CA LEU A 96 -8.08 5.12 -0.01
C LEU A 96 -7.84 6.26 0.99
N ARG A 97 -8.89 6.83 1.58
CA ARG A 97 -8.76 7.93 2.55
C ARG A 97 -8.02 7.47 3.81
N GLY A 98 -7.05 8.26 4.25
CA GLY A 98 -6.33 8.02 5.50
C GLY A 98 -5.18 7.01 5.37
N GLN A 99 -4.96 6.44 4.18
CA GLN A 99 -3.82 5.59 3.91
C GLN A 99 -2.55 6.46 3.84
N GLU A 100 -1.66 6.32 4.83
CA GLU A 100 -0.47 7.18 4.95
C GLU A 100 0.41 7.17 3.70
N LYS A 101 0.49 6.02 3.01
CA LYS A 101 1.22 5.88 1.74
C LYS A 101 0.77 6.82 0.63
N PHE A 102 -0.46 7.34 0.69
CA PHE A 102 -0.94 8.37 -0.23
C PHE A 102 -0.93 9.75 0.43
N ASP A 103 -1.42 9.83 1.68
CA ASP A 103 -1.61 11.11 2.37
C ASP A 103 -0.30 11.81 2.71
N VAL A 104 0.71 11.07 3.19
CA VAL A 104 2.00 11.67 3.56
C VAL A 104 2.69 12.27 2.33
N PRO A 105 2.87 11.54 1.20
CA PRO A 105 3.44 12.14 -0.01
C PRO A 105 2.62 13.30 -0.57
N MET A 106 1.31 13.16 -0.69
CA MET A 106 0.47 14.21 -1.29
C MET A 106 0.40 15.48 -0.45
N ARG A 107 0.42 15.38 0.88
CA ARG A 107 0.32 16.54 1.77
C ARG A 107 1.64 17.22 2.04
N THR A 108 2.72 16.44 2.15
CA THR A 108 4.02 16.95 2.63
C THR A 108 5.05 17.09 1.52
N GLY A 109 4.83 16.47 0.36
CA GLY A 109 5.85 16.35 -0.68
C GLY A 109 7.03 15.47 -0.26
N LYS A 110 6.90 14.63 0.77
CA LYS A 110 7.94 13.73 1.27
C LYS A 110 7.58 12.27 1.07
N ALA A 111 8.59 11.42 0.91
CA ALA A 111 8.39 9.97 0.86
C ALA A 111 7.79 9.44 2.17
N TRP A 112 7.05 8.35 2.06
CA TRP A 112 6.55 7.54 3.17
C TRP A 112 7.11 6.13 3.08
N GLN A 113 7.37 5.53 4.23
CA GLN A 113 7.85 4.17 4.34
C GLN A 113 7.06 3.42 5.40
N MET A 114 6.65 2.22 5.04
CA MET A 114 5.97 1.30 5.93
C MET A 114 6.92 0.77 7.00
N THR A 115 6.42 0.66 8.23
CA THR A 115 7.24 0.28 9.40
C THR A 115 7.06 -1.16 9.84
N ARG A 116 6.04 -1.87 9.33
CA ARG A 116 5.76 -3.28 9.65
C ARG A 116 5.32 -4.02 8.41
N PRO A 117 5.74 -5.28 8.19
CA PRO A 117 5.27 -6.05 7.06
C PRO A 117 3.75 -6.26 7.10
N TRP A 118 3.13 -6.30 5.92
CA TRP A 118 1.77 -6.79 5.77
C TRP A 118 1.68 -7.76 4.60
N PHE A 119 0.63 -8.56 4.62
CA PHE A 119 0.35 -9.51 3.55
C PHE A 119 -0.19 -8.78 2.32
N ASP A 120 0.64 -8.64 1.30
CA ASP A 120 0.27 -8.07 0.01
C ASP A 120 -0.39 -9.13 -0.86
N GLU A 121 -1.69 -8.97 -1.11
CA GLU A 121 -2.48 -9.90 -1.93
C GLU A 121 -1.98 -9.97 -3.38
N SER A 122 -1.43 -8.90 -3.94
CA SER A 122 -0.92 -8.92 -5.33
C SER A 122 0.36 -9.73 -5.45
N LEU A 123 1.17 -9.74 -4.39
CA LEU A 123 2.39 -10.53 -4.30
C LEU A 123 2.15 -11.94 -3.73
N GLN A 124 0.96 -12.21 -3.19
CA GLN A 124 0.65 -13.40 -2.41
C GLN A 124 1.72 -13.67 -1.33
N GLY A 125 2.15 -12.61 -0.63
CA GLY A 125 3.24 -12.69 0.33
C GLY A 125 3.44 -11.43 1.15
N TYR A 126 4.29 -11.49 2.16
CA TYR A 126 4.56 -10.34 3.03
C TYR A 126 5.51 -9.34 2.38
N ALA A 127 5.19 -8.06 2.51
CA ALA A 127 5.98 -6.96 1.96
C ALA A 127 5.99 -5.73 2.87
N LEU A 128 6.99 -4.88 2.65
CA LEU A 128 7.05 -3.50 3.14
C LEU A 128 6.88 -2.56 1.96
N GLN A 129 6.11 -1.48 2.12
CA GLN A 129 5.89 -0.52 1.05
C GLN A 129 6.73 0.74 1.22
N VAL A 130 7.13 1.30 0.09
CA VAL A 130 7.67 2.65 -0.02
C VAL A 130 6.77 3.45 -0.96
N ALA A 131 6.57 4.72 -0.65
CA ALA A 131 5.78 5.63 -1.46
C ALA A 131 6.50 6.97 -1.62
N VAL A 132 6.54 7.49 -2.83
CA VAL A 132 7.21 8.77 -3.16
C VAL A 132 6.28 9.67 -3.97
N PRO A 133 6.32 10.98 -3.76
CA PRO A 133 5.49 11.90 -4.52
C PRO A 133 6.06 12.15 -5.93
N VAL A 134 5.17 12.28 -6.90
CA VAL A 134 5.47 12.90 -8.20
C VAL A 134 5.25 14.40 -8.03
N MET A 135 6.27 15.21 -8.27
CA MET A 135 6.27 16.66 -8.01
C MET A 135 6.19 17.48 -9.31
N ASP A 136 5.41 18.55 -9.31
CA ASP A 136 5.36 19.56 -10.36
C ASP A 136 5.20 20.95 -9.73
N GLY A 137 6.09 21.88 -10.05
CA GLY A 137 6.04 23.26 -9.51
C GLY A 137 6.00 23.35 -7.98
N GLY A 138 6.72 22.46 -7.27
CA GLY A 138 6.74 22.42 -5.81
C GLY A 138 5.50 21.78 -5.16
N LYS A 139 4.57 21.24 -5.95
CA LYS A 139 3.36 20.57 -5.49
C LYS A 139 3.39 19.09 -5.84
N ALA A 140 2.97 18.23 -4.93
CA ALA A 140 2.71 16.83 -5.24
C ALA A 140 1.46 16.70 -6.14
N ILE A 141 1.63 16.04 -7.28
CA ILE A 141 0.57 15.82 -8.29
C ILE A 141 0.19 14.34 -8.44
N GLY A 142 0.90 13.44 -7.76
CA GLY A 142 0.65 12.00 -7.76
C GLY A 142 1.60 11.30 -6.78
N VAL A 143 1.45 9.98 -6.65
CA VAL A 143 2.29 9.14 -5.80
C VAL A 143 2.63 7.87 -6.54
N LEU A 144 3.90 7.47 -6.53
CA LEU A 144 4.31 6.12 -6.89
C LEU A 144 4.44 5.30 -5.59
N VAL A 145 3.87 4.10 -5.59
CA VAL A 145 3.95 3.15 -4.48
C VAL A 145 4.54 1.85 -4.99
N ALA A 146 5.52 1.30 -4.27
CA ALA A 146 6.11 0.01 -4.58
C ALA A 146 6.15 -0.87 -3.32
N SER A 147 5.82 -2.14 -3.49
CA SER A 147 5.99 -3.17 -2.46
C SER A 147 7.36 -3.83 -2.63
N VAL A 148 8.11 -3.94 -1.53
CA VAL A 148 9.39 -4.65 -1.45
C VAL A 148 9.15 -5.96 -0.68
N PRO A 149 9.27 -7.13 -1.34
CA PRO A 149 8.98 -8.41 -0.70
C PRO A 149 9.90 -8.70 0.49
N VAL A 150 9.34 -9.22 1.57
CA VAL A 150 10.10 -9.64 2.77
C VAL A 150 11.15 -10.69 2.40
N THR A 151 10.83 -11.64 1.51
CA THR A 151 11.77 -12.66 1.05
C THR A 151 13.01 -12.09 0.35
N TYR A 152 12.88 -10.93 -0.29
CA TYR A 152 14.02 -10.20 -0.83
C TYR A 152 14.81 -9.52 0.30
N LEU A 153 14.13 -8.84 1.21
CA LEU A 153 14.76 -8.12 2.32
C LEU A 153 15.53 -9.06 3.28
N GLU A 154 15.02 -10.26 3.53
CA GLU A 154 15.72 -11.29 4.31
C GLU A 154 17.05 -11.70 3.66
N ARG A 155 17.10 -11.81 2.34
CA ARG A 155 18.34 -12.13 1.62
C ARG A 155 19.34 -10.98 1.68
N VAL A 156 18.87 -9.73 1.71
CA VAL A 156 19.72 -8.56 1.87
C VAL A 156 20.26 -8.48 3.30
N ALA A 157 19.42 -8.72 4.31
CA ALA A 157 19.81 -8.64 5.72
C ALA A 157 20.78 -9.76 6.18
N LYS A 158 20.84 -10.87 5.45
CA LYS A 158 21.78 -11.99 5.71
C LYS A 158 23.17 -11.80 5.08
N LYS A 159 23.35 -10.79 4.24
CA LYS A 159 24.65 -10.42 3.66
C LYS A 159 25.36 -9.40 4.53
#